data_AF-A0A800A6K8-F1
#
_entry.id   AF-A0A800A6K8-F1
#
_cell.length_a   1.000
_cell.length_b   1.000
_cell.length_c   1.000
_cell.angle_alpha   90.00
_cell.angle_beta   90.00
_cell.angle_gamma   90.00
#
_symmetry.space_group_name_H-M   'P 1'
#
loop_
_entity.id
_entity.type
_entity.pdbx_description
1 polymer ?
#
loop_
_entity_poly.entity_id
_entity_poly.type
_entity_poly.pdbx_seq_one_letter_code
_entity_poly.pdbx_strand_id
1 'polypeptide(L)'
;LILPILILIMVGTLELGMAFKDFLTVSHAVREGSRVGAFVGDAIDADCQILLASMAVLDPGEMDRLRRLEIYRADSSGNQILAQTNTWTYREGDPFDCESWTEVVRWPSTERQVVVGSTPLDIIGVRIIMVRSWLTGFPPFSGSYYLNETAIIRIEPEAFE
;
A
#
# COMPACT_ATOMS: atom_id res chain seq x y z
N LEU A 1 30.76 -30.96 -11.65
CA LEU A 1 29.37 -31.03 -11.17
C LEU A 1 29.03 -30.01 -10.07
N ILE A 2 30.01 -29.40 -9.38
CA ILE A 2 29.76 -28.41 -8.31
C ILE A 2 29.31 -27.05 -8.87
N LEU A 3 29.90 -26.60 -9.97
CA LEU A 3 29.60 -25.30 -10.60
C LEU A 3 28.10 -25.06 -10.92
N PRO A 4 27.37 -25.98 -11.59
CA PRO A 4 25.95 -25.73 -11.89
C PRO A 4 25.06 -25.63 -10.64
N ILE A 5 25.39 -26.38 -9.58
CA ILE A 5 24.66 -26.31 -8.30
C ILE A 5 24.94 -24.97 -7.62
N LEU A 6 26.18 -24.51 -7.65
CA LEU A 6 26.57 -23.22 -7.06
C LEU A 6 25.87 -22.05 -7.76
N ILE A 7 25.77 -22.09 -9.09
CA ILE A 7 25.02 -21.08 -9.87
C ILE A 7 23.53 -21.11 -9.50
N LEU A 8 22.92 -22.30 -9.40
CA LEU A 8 21.51 -22.44 -9.00
C LEU A 8 21.24 -21.82 -7.63
N ILE A 9 22.09 -22.09 -6.64
CA ILE A 9 21.95 -21.53 -5.28
C ILE A 9 22.17 -20.02 -5.29
N MET A 10 23.17 -19.53 -6.03
CA MET A 10 23.44 -18.09 -6.15
C MET A 10 22.25 -17.35 -6.76
N VAL A 11 21.72 -17.84 -7.88
CA VAL A 11 20.55 -17.22 -8.53
C VAL A 11 19.32 -17.31 -7.62
N GLY A 12 19.05 -18.47 -7.02
CA GLY A 12 17.89 -18.64 -6.14
C GLY A 12 17.93 -17.72 -4.92
N THR A 13 19.09 -17.56 -4.29
CA THR A 13 19.24 -16.65 -3.13
C THR A 13 19.11 -15.18 -3.52
N LEU A 14 19.63 -14.78 -4.68
CA LEU A 14 19.48 -13.41 -5.19
C LEU A 14 18.01 -13.09 -5.54
N GLU A 15 17.34 -13.97 -6.26
CA GLU A 15 15.95 -13.76 -6.67
C GLU A 15 14.99 -13.66 -5.48
N LEU A 16 15.14 -14.58 -4.53
CA LEU A 16 14.33 -14.59 -3.31
C LEU A 16 14.68 -13.40 -2.41
N GLY A 17 15.96 -13.06 -2.29
CA GLY A 17 16.41 -11.92 -1.49
C GLY A 17 15.81 -10.60 -1.98
N MET A 18 15.81 -10.37 -3.28
CA MET A 18 15.16 -9.18 -3.85
C MET A 18 13.64 -9.24 -3.74
N ALA A 19 13.02 -10.42 -3.90
CA ALA A 19 11.57 -10.57 -3.75
C ALA A 19 11.13 -10.22 -2.35
N PHE A 20 11.91 -10.68 -1.36
CA PHE A 20 11.66 -10.39 0.04
C PHE A 20 11.92 -8.91 0.37
N LYS A 21 12.95 -8.28 -0.21
CA LYS A 21 13.14 -6.82 -0.10
C LYS A 21 11.92 -6.07 -0.60
N ASP A 22 11.44 -6.35 -1.81
CA ASP A 22 10.28 -5.66 -2.38
C ASP A 22 9.03 -5.87 -1.49
N PHE A 23 8.80 -7.10 -1.01
CA PHE A 23 7.72 -7.40 -0.07
C PHE A 23 7.81 -6.56 1.21
N LEU A 24 9.00 -6.46 1.81
CA LEU A 24 9.21 -5.66 3.01
C LEU A 24 8.97 -4.17 2.75
N THR A 25 9.49 -3.61 1.65
CA THR A 25 9.27 -2.20 1.31
C THR A 25 7.77 -1.91 1.24
N VAL A 26 7.00 -2.70 0.49
CA VAL A 26 5.56 -2.48 0.35
C VAL A 26 4.82 -2.68 1.66
N SER A 27 5.20 -3.70 2.44
CA SER A 27 4.62 -3.95 3.77
C SER A 27 4.85 -2.77 4.72
N HIS A 28 6.02 -2.13 4.67
CA HIS A 28 6.30 -0.92 5.44
C HIS A 28 5.49 0.28 4.93
N ALA A 29 5.39 0.46 3.60
CA ALA A 29 4.60 1.53 2.99
C ALA A 29 3.12 1.48 3.39
N VAL A 30 2.47 0.30 3.29
CA VAL A 30 1.04 0.17 3.67
C VAL A 30 0.82 0.38 5.17
N ARG A 31 1.77 -0.04 6.02
CA ARG A 31 1.69 0.15 7.47
C ARG A 31 1.82 1.63 7.84
N GLU A 32 2.73 2.34 7.20
CA GLU A 32 2.92 3.77 7.44
C GLU A 32 1.71 4.57 6.99
N GLY A 33 1.20 4.30 5.78
CA GLY A 33 -0.04 4.91 5.28
C GLY A 33 -1.23 4.64 6.20
N SER A 34 -1.38 3.40 6.67
CA SER A 34 -2.45 3.03 7.60
C SER A 34 -2.30 3.79 8.93
N ARG A 35 -1.08 3.85 9.48
CA ARG A 35 -0.78 4.56 10.73
C ARG A 35 -1.12 6.05 10.63
N VAL A 36 -0.73 6.71 9.54
CA VAL A 36 -1.10 8.10 9.29
C VAL A 36 -2.61 8.21 9.14
N GLY A 37 -3.25 7.30 8.40
CA GLY A 37 -4.70 7.27 8.22
C GLY A 37 -5.50 7.15 9.51
N ALA A 38 -5.00 6.37 10.48
CA ALA A 38 -5.62 6.30 11.80
C ALA A 38 -5.53 7.62 12.56
N PHE A 39 -4.42 8.33 12.41
CA PHE A 39 -4.14 9.58 13.12
C PHE A 39 -4.90 10.78 12.53
N VAL A 40 -4.95 10.90 11.19
CA VAL A 40 -5.58 12.05 10.52
C VAL A 40 -7.12 11.99 10.51
N GLY A 41 -7.70 10.81 10.77
CA GLY A 41 -9.14 10.64 10.93
C GLY A 41 -9.94 11.07 9.69
N ASP A 42 -10.80 12.08 9.87
CA ASP A 42 -11.75 12.58 8.89
C ASP A 42 -11.32 13.89 8.20
N ALA A 43 -10.08 14.34 8.43
CA ALA A 43 -9.56 15.57 7.85
C ALA A 43 -9.75 15.62 6.32
N ILE A 44 -10.01 16.82 5.78
CA ILE A 44 -10.31 17.01 4.36
C ILE A 44 -9.16 16.55 3.44
N ASP A 45 -7.92 16.62 3.92
CA ASP A 45 -6.70 16.23 3.22
C ASP A 45 -6.14 14.88 3.71
N ALA A 46 -6.90 14.13 4.52
CA ALA A 46 -6.47 12.85 5.09
C ALA A 46 -5.94 11.87 4.04
N ASP A 47 -6.61 11.74 2.89
CA ASP A 47 -6.24 10.77 1.86
C ASP A 47 -4.95 11.16 1.14
N CYS A 48 -4.74 12.46 0.95
CA CYS A 48 -3.49 12.99 0.45
C CYS A 48 -2.35 12.70 1.44
N GLN A 49 -2.56 12.95 2.74
CA GLN A 49 -1.54 12.64 3.76
C GLN A 49 -1.21 11.13 3.82
N ILE A 50 -2.22 10.26 3.74
CA ILE A 50 -2.05 8.79 3.71
C ILE A 50 -1.22 8.36 2.48
N LEU A 51 -1.56 8.91 1.31
CA LEU A 51 -0.87 8.65 0.06
C LEU A 51 0.61 9.04 0.18
N LEU A 52 0.89 10.28 0.58
CA LEU A 52 2.25 10.80 0.71
C LEU A 52 3.08 10.02 1.72
N ALA A 53 2.49 9.67 2.86
CA ALA A 53 3.15 8.85 3.88
C ALA A 53 3.48 7.44 3.35
N SER A 54 2.60 6.86 2.54
CA SER A 54 2.84 5.56 1.90
C SER A 54 3.98 5.65 0.88
N MET A 55 4.01 6.71 0.07
CA MET A 55 4.99 6.89 -0.99
C MET A 55 6.37 7.31 -0.48
N ALA A 56 6.47 7.93 0.70
CA ALA A 56 7.73 8.29 1.32
C ALA A 56 8.66 7.11 1.64
N VAL A 57 8.11 5.89 1.62
CA VAL A 57 8.88 4.65 1.83
C VAL A 57 9.38 4.07 0.50
N LEU A 58 8.82 4.49 -0.64
CA LEU A 58 9.11 3.93 -1.96
C LEU A 58 10.20 4.72 -2.69
N ASP A 59 11.18 4.01 -3.23
CA ASP A 59 12.19 4.54 -4.13
C ASP A 59 11.62 4.75 -5.55
N PRO A 60 12.25 5.58 -6.42
CA PRO A 60 11.77 5.81 -7.78
C PRO A 60 11.56 4.53 -8.62
N GLY A 61 12.43 3.53 -8.48
CA GLY A 61 12.28 2.25 -9.19
C GLY A 61 11.13 1.37 -8.67
N GLU A 62 10.64 1.62 -7.46
CA GLU A 62 9.44 0.99 -6.92
C GLU A 62 8.19 1.72 -7.40
N MET A 63 8.25 3.04 -7.55
CA MET A 63 7.17 3.85 -8.13
C MET A 63 6.82 3.45 -9.57
N ASP A 64 7.80 3.12 -10.41
CA ASP A 64 7.56 2.62 -11.78
C ASP A 64 6.77 1.30 -11.80
N ARG A 65 6.85 0.53 -10.72
CA ARG A 65 6.20 -0.77 -10.55
C ARG A 65 4.84 -0.66 -9.86
N LEU A 66 4.49 0.52 -9.36
CA LEU A 66 3.22 0.79 -8.72
C LEU A 66 2.08 0.76 -9.74
N ARG A 67 1.04 -0.02 -9.44
CA ARG A 67 -0.18 -0.03 -10.24
C ARG A 67 -1.25 0.86 -9.68
N ARG A 68 -1.52 0.73 -8.39
CA ARG A 68 -2.46 1.57 -7.66
C ARG A 68 -2.29 1.41 -6.16
N LEU A 69 -2.71 2.44 -5.44
CA LEU A 69 -2.93 2.44 -4.01
C LEU A 69 -4.44 2.50 -3.74
N GLU A 70 -4.92 1.72 -2.80
CA GLU A 70 -6.31 1.69 -2.37
C GLU A 70 -6.39 2.11 -0.90
N ILE A 71 -7.18 3.14 -0.60
CA ILE A 71 -7.55 3.52 0.76
C ILE A 71 -9.00 3.07 0.95
N TYR A 72 -9.27 2.26 1.96
CA TYR A 72 -10.58 1.62 2.07
C TYR A 72 -11.06 1.46 3.50
N ARG A 73 -12.37 1.35 3.67
CA ARG A 73 -12.98 0.95 4.94
C ARG A 73 -13.00 -0.56 5.06
N ALA A 74 -12.50 -1.08 6.16
CA ALA A 74 -12.57 -2.49 6.50
C ALA A 74 -13.77 -2.78 7.41
N ASP A 75 -14.36 -3.97 7.26
CA ASP A 75 -15.35 -4.48 8.21
C ASP A 75 -14.69 -4.95 9.52
N SER A 76 -15.51 -5.34 10.50
CA SER A 76 -15.04 -5.87 11.78
C SER A 76 -14.25 -7.18 11.69
N SER A 77 -14.31 -7.87 10.55
CA SER A 77 -13.55 -9.09 10.25
C SER A 77 -12.25 -8.79 9.48
N GLY A 78 -11.97 -7.52 9.17
CA GLY A 78 -10.79 -7.09 8.42
C GLY A 78 -10.95 -7.16 6.90
N ASN A 79 -12.13 -7.45 6.37
CA ASN A 79 -12.36 -7.49 4.92
C ASN A 79 -12.60 -6.08 4.38
N GLN A 80 -12.07 -5.81 3.18
CA GLN A 80 -12.33 -4.57 2.46
C GLN A 80 -13.79 -4.46 2.01
N ILE A 81 -14.39 -3.29 2.23
CA ILE A 81 -15.70 -2.93 1.67
C ILE A 81 -15.48 -2.23 0.33
N LEU A 82 -15.74 -2.93 -0.79
CA LEU A 82 -15.46 -2.44 -2.15
C LEU A 82 -16.20 -1.14 -2.50
N ALA A 83 -17.41 -0.96 -1.96
CA ALA A 83 -18.19 0.27 -2.15
C ALA A 83 -17.56 1.47 -1.42
N GLN A 84 -16.70 1.24 -0.43
CA GLN A 84 -16.03 2.25 0.38
C GLN A 84 -14.50 2.15 0.19
N THR A 85 -14.08 2.19 -1.07
CA THR A 85 -12.67 2.10 -1.47
C THR A 85 -12.34 3.23 -2.44
N ASN A 86 -11.41 4.10 -2.02
CA ASN A 86 -10.80 5.13 -2.84
C ASN A 86 -9.60 4.52 -3.57
N THR A 87 -9.51 4.77 -4.87
CA THR A 87 -8.41 4.24 -5.70
C THR A 87 -7.55 5.37 -6.22
N TRP A 88 -6.26 5.29 -5.94
CA TRP A 88 -5.24 6.24 -6.33
C TRP A 88 -4.33 5.62 -7.38
N THR A 89 -4.26 6.24 -8.55
CA THR A 89 -3.39 5.80 -9.65
C THR A 89 -2.42 6.93 -10.01
N TYR A 90 -1.13 6.63 -9.94
CA TYR A 90 -0.09 7.58 -10.30
C TYR A 90 -0.19 7.93 -11.79
N ARG A 91 -0.13 9.22 -12.12
CA ARG A 91 -0.19 9.70 -13.51
C ARG A 91 1.21 10.05 -14.01
N GLU A 92 1.72 11.19 -13.57
CA GLU A 92 2.99 11.79 -13.94
C GLU A 92 3.29 12.97 -12.99
N GLY A 93 4.56 13.38 -12.86
CA GLY A 93 4.94 14.53 -12.05
C GLY A 93 5.77 14.15 -10.82
N ASP A 94 5.58 14.92 -9.73
CA ASP A 94 6.19 14.61 -8.44
C ASP A 94 5.28 13.63 -7.68
N PRO A 95 5.73 12.41 -7.34
CA PRO A 95 4.91 11.46 -6.56
C PRO A 95 4.58 11.96 -5.15
N PHE A 96 5.28 12.99 -4.66
CA PHE A 96 5.01 13.68 -3.41
C PHE A 96 4.03 14.84 -3.53
N ASP A 97 3.40 15.01 -4.69
CA ASP A 97 2.30 15.93 -4.93
C ASP A 97 1.03 15.12 -5.24
N CYS A 98 -0.04 15.35 -4.48
CA CYS A 98 -1.32 14.66 -4.67
C CYS A 98 -1.99 15.00 -6.01
N GLU A 99 -1.66 16.13 -6.63
CA GLU A 99 -2.15 16.50 -7.97
C GLU A 99 -1.59 15.60 -9.09
N SER A 100 -0.44 14.96 -8.85
CA SER A 100 0.19 13.98 -9.75
C SER A 100 -0.57 12.64 -9.82
N TRP A 101 -1.67 12.51 -9.08
CA TRP A 101 -2.45 11.29 -8.98
C TRP A 101 -3.85 11.47 -9.52
N THR A 102 -4.42 10.36 -9.98
CA THR A 102 -5.84 10.27 -10.32
C THR A 102 -6.54 9.50 -9.22
N GLU A 103 -7.52 10.15 -8.60
CA GLU A 103 -8.34 9.56 -7.55
C GLU A 103 -9.74 9.19 -8.06
N VAL A 104 -10.22 8.02 -7.62
CA VAL A 104 -11.63 7.65 -7.68
C VAL A 104 -12.16 7.55 -6.24
N VAL A 105 -12.86 8.58 -5.78
CA VAL A 105 -13.43 8.66 -4.43
C VAL A 105 -14.75 7.88 -4.35
N ARG A 106 -14.87 7.00 -3.35
CA ARG A 106 -16.13 6.33 -2.97
C ARG A 106 -16.41 6.37 -1.47
N TRP A 107 -15.43 6.75 -0.67
CA TRP A 107 -15.52 6.92 0.77
C TRP A 107 -14.76 8.20 1.14
N PRO A 108 -15.41 9.37 1.05
CA PRO A 108 -14.78 10.64 1.37
C PRO A 108 -14.20 10.65 2.79
N SER A 109 -13.06 11.31 2.98
CA SER A 109 -12.43 11.38 4.30
C SER A 109 -13.32 12.02 5.36
N THR A 110 -14.04 13.08 5.00
CA THR A 110 -14.96 13.82 5.89
C THR A 110 -16.21 13.04 6.32
N GLU A 111 -16.44 11.84 5.78
CA GLU A 111 -17.57 10.97 6.15
C GLU A 111 -17.15 9.81 7.08
N ARG A 112 -15.89 9.81 7.54
CA ARG A 112 -15.34 8.76 8.41
C ARG A 112 -15.88 8.88 9.82
N GLN A 113 -16.17 7.75 10.45
CA GLN A 113 -16.56 7.73 11.86
C GLN A 113 -15.32 7.78 12.78
N VAL A 114 -15.04 8.96 13.31
CA VAL A 114 -13.92 9.29 14.23
C VAL A 114 -14.37 9.59 15.66
N VAL A 115 -15.67 9.73 15.91
CA VAL A 115 -16.23 10.10 17.22
C VAL A 115 -16.61 8.85 18.01
N VAL A 116 -16.20 8.81 19.29
CA VAL A 116 -16.60 7.73 20.20
C VAL A 116 -18.08 7.87 20.54
N GLY A 117 -18.87 6.86 20.22
CA GLY A 117 -20.30 6.85 20.50
C GLY A 117 -20.94 5.48 20.36
N SER A 118 -22.22 5.47 19.99
CA SER A 118 -22.99 4.25 19.76
C SER A 118 -22.57 3.51 18.49
N THR A 119 -22.04 4.23 17.50
CA THR A 119 -21.43 3.67 16.30
C THR A 119 -19.93 3.45 16.53
N PRO A 120 -19.39 2.26 16.21
CA PRO A 120 -17.96 2.01 16.33
C PRO A 120 -17.15 2.87 15.35
N LEU A 121 -15.94 3.24 15.76
CA LEU A 121 -14.96 3.91 14.90
C LEU A 121 -14.70 3.08 13.64
N ASP A 122 -14.47 3.76 12.53
CA ASP A 122 -14.12 3.11 11.28
C ASP A 122 -12.73 2.45 11.36
N ILE A 123 -12.57 1.40 10.56
CA ILE A 123 -11.30 0.71 10.38
C ILE A 123 -10.81 1.10 8.99
N ILE A 124 -9.65 1.75 8.94
CA ILE A 124 -9.03 2.16 7.70
C ILE A 124 -8.01 1.12 7.28
N GLY A 125 -8.02 0.81 5.99
CA GLY A 125 -7.05 -0.07 5.35
C GLY A 125 -6.34 0.65 4.21
N VAL A 126 -5.05 0.42 4.09
CA VAL A 126 -4.26 0.79 2.91
C VAL A 126 -3.81 -0.48 2.23
N ARG A 127 -3.95 -0.50 0.91
CA ARG A 127 -3.42 -1.57 0.05
C ARG A 127 -2.59 -0.97 -1.06
N ILE A 128 -1.46 -1.60 -1.32
CA ILE A 128 -0.61 -1.27 -2.47
C ILE A 128 -0.54 -2.49 -3.37
N ILE A 129 -0.79 -2.27 -4.66
CA ILE A 129 -0.67 -3.27 -5.70
C ILE A 129 0.49 -2.88 -6.60
N MET A 130 1.51 -3.73 -6.66
CA MET A 130 2.72 -3.55 -7.47
C MET A 130 2.94 -4.73 -8.39
N VAL A 131 3.55 -4.49 -9.56
CA VAL A 131 4.00 -5.55 -10.46
C VAL A 131 5.48 -5.80 -10.26
N ARG A 132 5.84 -7.05 -9.96
CA ARG A 132 7.23 -7.47 -9.88
C ARG A 132 7.55 -8.46 -10.99
N SER A 133 8.69 -8.26 -11.64
CA SER A 133 9.29 -9.21 -12.58
C SER A 133 10.48 -9.89 -11.92
N TRP A 134 10.74 -11.15 -12.27
CA TRP A 134 11.98 -11.82 -11.87
C TRP A 134 13.19 -11.17 -12.56
N LEU A 135 14.32 -11.06 -11.86
CA LEU A 135 15.45 -10.28 -12.38
C LEU A 135 16.19 -11.02 -13.50
N THR A 136 16.43 -12.31 -13.31
CA THR A 136 17.29 -13.15 -14.15
C THR A 136 16.50 -13.96 -15.16
N GLY A 137 15.20 -14.20 -14.91
CA GLY A 137 14.38 -15.07 -15.76
C GLY A 137 14.80 -16.55 -15.74
N PHE A 138 15.67 -16.94 -14.80
CA PHE A 138 16.22 -18.29 -14.72
C PHE A 138 15.16 -19.27 -14.21
N PRO A 139 14.87 -20.39 -14.90
CA PRO A 139 13.87 -21.35 -14.45
C PRO A 139 14.13 -21.84 -13.02
N PRO A 140 13.15 -21.81 -12.09
CA PRO A 140 11.70 -21.59 -12.27
C PRO A 140 11.22 -20.12 -12.16
N PHE A 141 12.12 -19.16 -11.95
CA PHE A 141 11.83 -17.75 -11.72
C PHE A 141 11.66 -16.97 -13.03
N SER A 142 10.52 -17.17 -13.71
CA SER A 142 10.20 -16.49 -14.97
C SER A 142 8.86 -15.77 -14.93
N GLY A 143 8.72 -14.68 -15.70
CA GLY A 143 7.49 -13.89 -15.79
C GLY A 143 7.39 -12.76 -14.75
N SER A 144 6.15 -12.36 -14.46
CA SER A 144 5.83 -11.33 -13.47
C SER A 144 4.66 -11.78 -12.59
N TYR A 145 4.56 -11.17 -11.41
CA TYR A 145 3.46 -11.40 -10.48
C TYR A 145 3.07 -10.09 -9.80
N TYR A 146 1.86 -10.08 -9.23
CA TYR A 146 1.38 -8.96 -8.43
C TYR A 146 1.78 -9.15 -6.98
N LEU A 147 2.47 -8.17 -6.43
CA LEU A 147 2.62 -8.00 -5.00
C LEU A 147 1.42 -7.19 -4.51
N ASN A 148 0.63 -7.78 -3.61
CA ASN A 148 -0.62 -7.20 -3.12
C ASN A 148 -0.60 -7.24 -1.60
N GLU A 149 -0.12 -6.16 -1.00
CA GLU A 149 0.03 -6.04 0.44
C GLU A 149 -0.98 -5.07 1.00
N THR A 150 -1.38 -5.32 2.24
CA THR A 150 -2.32 -4.48 2.96
C THR A 150 -1.99 -4.39 4.44
N ALA A 151 -2.28 -3.25 5.02
CA ALA A 151 -2.38 -3.07 6.45
C ALA A 151 -3.72 -2.44 6.78
N ILE A 152 -4.26 -2.81 7.94
CA ILE A 152 -5.51 -2.29 8.47
C ILE A 152 -5.27 -1.81 9.89
N ILE A 153 -5.91 -0.71 10.26
CA ILE A 153 -5.83 -0.14 11.59
C ILE A 153 -7.14 0.55 11.93
N ARG A 154 -7.49 0.59 13.21
CA ARG A 154 -8.64 1.35 13.67
C ARG A 154 -8.28 2.83 13.75
N ILE A 155 -9.17 3.70 13.32
CA ILE A 155 -8.98 5.14 13.41
C ILE A 155 -8.92 5.57 14.89
N GLU A 156 -8.09 6.56 15.19
CA GLU A 156 -7.97 7.13 16.53
C GLU A 156 -9.21 7.99 16.84
N PRO A 157 -9.74 7.92 18.07
CA PRO A 157 -10.86 8.75 18.46
C PRO A 157 -10.43 10.21 18.58
N GLU A 158 -11.24 11.12 18.03
CA GLU A 158 -11.01 12.55 18.22
C GLU A 158 -11.30 12.97 19.67
N ALA A 159 -10.38 13.75 20.24
CA ALA A 159 -10.45 14.14 21.63
C ALA A 159 -11.31 15.39 21.87
N PHE A 160 -11.51 16.24 20.85
CA PHE A 160 -12.23 17.52 20.99
C PHE A 160 -12.88 17.94 19.65
N GLU A 161 -14.18 18.23 19.68
CA GLU A 161 -14.92 18.98 18.63
C GLU A 161 -14.77 20.49 18.82
#